data_AF-A0A3S1R7K3-F1
#
_entry.id   AF-A0A3S1R7K3-F1
#
_cell.length_a   1.000
_cell.length_b   1.000
_cell.length_c   1.000
_cell.angle_alpha   90.00
_cell.angle_beta   90.00
_cell.angle_gamma   90.00
#
_symmetry.space_group_name_H-M   'P 1'
#
loop_
_entity.id
_entity.type
_entity.pdbx_description
1 polymer ?
#
loop_
_entity_poly.entity_id
_entity_poly.type
_entity_poly.pdbx_seq_one_letter_code
_entity_poly.pdbx_strand_id
1 'polypeptide(L)'
;LRRLSEDPNSPIGELLKADLDFHRAIYKAAGNPLIVVIADFVLKMVAPWVQKSLEVSGKWRAVGLHEHMYEMIRDRKTGDLSRESVEENMEHFRTSLLG
;
A
#
# COMPACT_ATOMS: atom_id res chain seq x y z
N LEU A 1 6.65 2.53 7.59
CA LEU A 1 6.58 3.29 6.33
C LEU A 1 6.96 4.75 6.53
N ARG A 2 6.19 5.55 7.31
CA ARG A 2 6.45 6.99 7.57
C ARG A 2 7.92 7.37 7.79
N ARG A 3 8.59 6.76 8.79
CA ARG A 3 10.02 7.01 9.08
C ARG A 3 10.95 6.77 7.89
N LEU A 4 10.69 5.73 7.09
CA LEU A 4 11.51 5.42 5.91
C LEU A 4 11.25 6.42 4.78
N SER A 5 10.03 6.92 4.66
CA SER A 5 9.67 7.91 3.65
C SER A 5 10.19 9.32 3.96
N GLU A 6 10.38 9.62 5.25
CA GLU A 6 11.00 10.85 5.75
C GLU A 6 12.49 10.97 5.40
N ASP A 7 13.19 9.83 5.29
CA ASP A 7 14.59 9.80 4.94
C ASP A 7 14.78 9.75 3.39
N PRO A 8 15.33 10.82 2.78
CA PRO A 8 15.57 10.86 1.34
C PRO A 8 16.54 9.76 0.89
N ASN A 9 17.41 9.27 1.77
CA ASN A 9 18.41 8.24 1.48
C ASN A 9 17.91 6.82 1.77
N SER A 10 16.70 6.64 2.32
CA SER A 10 16.15 5.30 2.55
C SER A 10 16.18 4.46 1.27
N PRO A 11 16.71 3.24 1.31
CA PRO A 11 16.69 2.34 0.16
C PRO A 11 15.25 2.05 -0.28
N ILE A 12 15.01 2.06 -1.60
CA ILE A 12 13.70 1.72 -2.17
C ILE A 12 13.27 0.31 -1.76
N GLY A 13 14.20 -0.65 -1.66
CA GLY A 13 13.90 -2.01 -1.21
C GLY A 13 13.31 -2.08 0.21
N GLU A 14 13.78 -1.23 1.13
CA GLU A 14 13.25 -1.16 2.50
C GLU A 14 11.85 -0.54 2.54
N LEU A 15 11.58 0.44 1.66
CA LEU A 15 10.26 1.02 1.49
C LEU A 15 9.27 0.01 0.92
N LEU A 16 9.65 -0.67 -0.16
CA LEU A 16 8.85 -1.75 -0.76
C LEU A 16 8.55 -2.83 0.28
N LYS A 17 9.55 -3.25 1.06
CA LYS A 17 9.36 -4.24 2.11
C LYS A 17 8.33 -3.75 3.15
N ALA A 18 8.48 -2.52 3.62
CA ALA A 18 7.56 -1.95 4.61
C ALA A 18 6.12 -1.78 4.10
N ASP A 19 5.96 -1.43 2.82
CA ASP A 19 4.68 -1.30 2.12
C ASP A 19 3.98 -2.67 2.03
N LEU A 20 4.67 -3.68 1.51
CA LEU A 20 4.14 -5.05 1.41
C LEU A 20 3.83 -5.64 2.79
N ASP A 21 4.66 -5.37 3.80
CA ASP A 21 4.42 -5.85 5.16
C ASP A 21 3.20 -5.18 5.81
N PHE A 22 2.93 -3.91 5.51
CA PHE A 22 1.69 -3.24 5.93
C PHE A 22 0.46 -3.93 5.33
N HIS A 23 0.46 -4.18 4.02
CA HIS A 23 -0.64 -4.88 3.37
C HIS A 23 -0.86 -6.28 3.96
N ARG A 24 0.21 -7.07 4.16
CA ARG A 24 0.12 -8.39 4.81
C ARG A 24 -0.49 -8.31 6.21
N ALA A 25 -0.16 -7.29 6.98
CA ALA A 25 -0.70 -7.11 8.32
C ALA A 25 -2.22 -6.88 8.27
N ILE A 26 -2.72 -6.05 7.34
CA ILE A 26 -4.15 -5.84 7.12
C ILE A 26 -4.86 -7.15 6.77
N TYR A 27 -4.34 -7.90 5.79
CA TYR A 27 -4.98 -9.15 5.36
C TYR A 27 -4.99 -10.20 6.46
N LYS A 28 -3.94 -10.29 7.29
CA LYS A 28 -3.92 -11.16 8.47
C LYS A 28 -4.96 -10.74 9.50
N ALA A 29 -5.13 -9.44 9.73
CA ALA A 29 -6.11 -8.90 10.68
C ALA A 29 -7.56 -9.21 10.27
N ALA A 30 -7.83 -9.50 9.00
CA ALA A 30 -9.15 -9.93 8.54
C ALA A 30 -9.57 -11.32 9.08
N GLY A 31 -8.64 -12.11 9.64
CA GLY A 31 -8.94 -13.40 10.26
C GLY A 31 -9.40 -14.50 9.29
N ASN A 32 -9.28 -14.27 7.98
CA ASN A 32 -9.69 -15.20 6.94
C ASN A 32 -8.45 -15.82 6.25
N PRO A 33 -8.14 -17.12 6.48
CA PRO A 33 -6.97 -17.77 5.91
C PRO A 33 -6.92 -17.76 4.37
N LEU A 34 -8.07 -17.86 3.71
CA LEU A 34 -8.14 -17.82 2.24
C LEU A 34 -7.72 -16.44 1.71
N ILE A 35 -8.17 -15.37 2.36
CA ILE A 35 -7.78 -13.99 2.01
C ILE A 35 -6.28 -13.79 2.17
N VAL A 36 -5.67 -14.32 3.23
CA VAL A 36 -4.21 -14.21 3.44
C VAL A 36 -3.44 -14.88 2.31
N VAL A 37 -3.85 -16.09 1.90
CA VAL A 37 -3.18 -16.84 0.81
C VAL A 37 -3.31 -16.11 -0.53
N ILE A 38 -4.51 -15.64 -0.86
CA ILE A 38 -4.75 -14.88 -2.10
C ILE A 38 -3.95 -13.58 -2.09
N ALA A 39 -3.94 -12.86 -0.97
CA ALA A 39 -3.21 -11.61 -0.83
C ALA A 39 -1.70 -11.81 -1.00
N ASP A 40 -1.10 -12.85 -0.41
CA ASP A 40 0.33 -13.12 -0.57
C ASP A 40 0.69 -13.43 -2.03
N PHE A 41 -0.16 -14.17 -2.75
CA PHE A 41 0.00 -14.40 -4.18
C PHE A 41 -0.06 -13.08 -4.98
N VAL A 42 -1.08 -12.26 -4.75
CA VAL A 42 -1.28 -10.98 -5.44
C VAL A 42 -0.13 -10.02 -5.15
N LEU A 43 0.23 -9.83 -3.88
CA LEU A 43 1.33 -8.95 -3.45
C LEU A 43 2.64 -9.36 -4.10
N LYS A 44 2.92 -10.65 -4.23
CA LYS A 44 4.13 -11.14 -4.92
C LYS A 44 4.12 -10.82 -6.42
N MET A 45 2.97 -10.94 -7.07
CA MET A 45 2.81 -10.63 -8.48
C MET A 45 2.96 -9.13 -8.77
N VAL A 46 2.41 -8.26 -7.91
CA VAL A 46 2.42 -6.81 -8.12
C VAL A 46 3.64 -6.10 -7.53
N ALA A 47 4.47 -6.76 -6.71
CA ALA A 47 5.62 -6.15 -6.05
C ALA A 47 6.54 -5.34 -6.99
N PRO A 48 6.86 -5.78 -8.22
CA PRO A 48 7.68 -4.97 -9.14
C PRO A 48 7.01 -3.64 -9.53
N TRP A 49 5.69 -3.64 -9.68
CA TRP A 49 4.92 -2.42 -10.01
C TRP A 49 4.80 -1.49 -8.81
N VAL A 50 4.64 -2.05 -7.60
CA VAL A 50 4.69 -1.27 -6.36
C VAL A 50 6.05 -0.61 -6.20
N GLN A 51 7.15 -1.34 -6.46
CA GLN A 51 8.49 -0.77 -6.43
C GLN A 51 8.62 0.40 -7.41
N LYS A 52 8.17 0.22 -8.66
CA LYS A 52 8.23 1.28 -9.68
C LYS A 52 7.40 2.51 -9.28
N SER A 53 6.22 2.30 -8.69
CA SER A 53 5.40 3.41 -8.17
C SER A 53 6.12 4.16 -7.05
N LEU A 54 6.78 3.47 -6.12
CA LEU A 54 7.57 4.10 -5.06
C LEU A 54 8.75 4.92 -5.61
N GLU A 55 9.35 4.49 -6.72
CA GLU A 55 10.43 5.20 -7.41
C GLU A 55 9.95 6.48 -8.11
N VAL A 56 8.78 6.44 -8.77
CA VAL A 56 8.27 7.56 -9.59
C VAL A 56 7.48 8.57 -8.76
N SER A 57 6.57 8.09 -7.92
CA SER A 57 5.56 8.94 -7.26
C SER A 57 6.04 9.65 -6.00
N GLY A 58 7.26 9.29 -5.54
CA GLY A 58 7.84 9.81 -4.32
C GLY A 58 7.31 9.12 -3.06
N LYS A 59 8.23 8.87 -2.13
CA LYS A 59 8.05 8.10 -0.88
C LYS A 59 6.92 8.62 0.02
N TRP A 60 6.64 9.93 -0.04
CA TRP A 60 5.71 10.63 0.82
C TRP A 60 4.24 10.41 0.47
N ARG A 61 3.92 10.34 -0.83
CA ARG A 61 2.53 10.23 -1.28
C ARG A 61 1.94 8.85 -0.98
N ALA A 62 2.79 7.81 -1.06
CA ALA A 62 2.43 6.46 -0.63
C ALA A 62 2.04 6.42 0.87
N VAL A 63 2.74 7.15 1.75
CA VAL A 63 2.44 7.16 3.19
C VAL A 63 1.04 7.70 3.48
N GLY A 64 0.65 8.81 2.85
CA GLY A 64 -0.67 9.42 3.07
C GLY A 64 -1.82 8.46 2.75
N LEU A 65 -1.71 7.72 1.64
CA LEU A 65 -2.71 6.71 1.25
C LEU A 65 -2.78 5.55 2.26
N HIS A 66 -1.64 5.07 2.75
CA HIS A 66 -1.59 4.02 3.76
C HIS A 66 -2.17 4.46 5.11
N GLU A 67 -1.94 5.71 5.50
CA GLU A 67 -2.51 6.27 6.73
C GLU A 67 -4.02 6.43 6.62
N HIS A 68 -4.51 6.91 5.48
CA HIS A 68 -5.94 6.99 5.23
C HIS A 68 -6.60 5.60 5.27
N MET A 69 -6.03 4.59 4.60
CA MET A 69 -6.52 3.20 4.70
C MET A 69 -6.54 2.70 6.15
N TYR A 70 -5.50 2.98 6.93
CA TYR A 70 -5.43 2.59 8.33
C TYR A 70 -6.53 3.25 9.17
N GLU A 71 -6.78 4.55 8.98
CA GLU A 71 -7.86 5.28 9.66
C GLU A 71 -9.22 4.68 9.34
N MET A 72 -9.48 4.35 8.06
CA MET A 72 -10.73 3.72 7.63
C MET A 72 -10.94 2.36 8.28
N ILE A 73 -9.88 1.54 8.38
CA ILE A 73 -9.92 0.24 9.06
C ILE A 73 -10.14 0.41 10.57
N ARG A 74 -9.38 1.30 11.21
CA ARG A 74 -9.47 1.60 12.65
C ARG A 74 -10.89 2.04 13.02
N ASP A 75 -11.47 2.93 12.21
CA ASP A 75 -12.80 3.50 12.43
C ASP A 75 -13.93 2.59 11.91
N ARG A 76 -13.58 1.38 11.44
CA ARG A 76 -14.51 0.37 10.90
C ARG A 76 -15.38 0.89 9.75
N LYS A 77 -14.85 1.83 8.97
CA LYS A 77 -15.49 2.36 7.77
C LYS A 77 -15.28 1.38 6.61
N THR A 78 -16.13 0.35 6.56
CA THR A 78 -16.13 -0.70 5.53
C THR A 78 -17.18 -0.44 4.45
N GLY A 79 -17.07 -1.10 3.29
CA GLY A 79 -18.03 -0.97 2.20
C GLY A 79 -17.69 0.19 1.26
N ASP A 80 -18.68 0.96 0.80
CA ASP A 80 -18.46 2.01 -0.20
C ASP A 80 -17.51 3.11 0.29
N LEU A 81 -17.52 3.41 1.58
CA LEU A 81 -16.58 4.35 2.20
C LEU A 81 -15.12 3.90 2.03
N SER A 82 -14.84 2.60 2.11
CA SER A 82 -13.48 2.08 1.90
C SER A 82 -13.05 2.09 0.43
N ARG A 83 -14.00 2.15 -0.52
CA ARG A 83 -13.69 2.14 -1.96
C ARG A 83 -13.00 3.42 -2.41
N GLU A 84 -13.33 4.55 -1.81
CA GLU A 84 -12.68 5.84 -2.11
C GLU A 84 -11.16 5.72 -1.96
N SER A 85 -10.68 5.14 -0.86
CA SER A 85 -9.25 4.91 -0.63
C SER A 85 -8.59 3.99 -1.67
N VAL A 86 -9.36 3.02 -2.20
CA VAL A 86 -8.88 2.11 -3.26
C VAL A 86 -8.82 2.83 -4.60
N GLU A 87 -9.83 3.63 -4.93
CA GLU A 87 -9.89 4.41 -6.17
C GLU A 87 -8.77 5.46 -6.22
N GLU A 88 -8.53 6.17 -5.11
CA GLU A 88 -7.40 7.10 -4.96
C GLU A 88 -6.06 6.41 -5.20
N ASN A 89 -5.88 5.21 -4.63
CA ASN A 89 -4.66 4.42 -4.82
C ASN A 89 -4.51 3.94 -6.27
N MET A 90 -5.59 3.49 -6.90
CA MET A 90 -5.57 3.03 -8.30
C MET A 90 -5.26 4.18 -9.27
N GLU A 91 -5.81 5.37 -9.03
CA GLU A 91 -5.50 6.56 -9.84
C GLU A 91 -4.04 6.98 -9.68
N HIS A 92 -3.53 6.90 -8.45
CA HIS A 92 -2.10 7.11 -8.19
C HIS A 92 -1.23 6.14 -8.98
N PHE A 93 -1.54 4.84 -8.99
CA PHE A 93 -0.81 3.86 -9.80
C PHE A 93 -0.89 4.13 -11.30
N ARG A 94 -2.05 4.54 -11.82
CA ARG A 94 -2.17 4.89 -13.24
C ARG A 94 -1.26 6.06 -13.62
N THR A 95 -1.25 7.10 -12.79
CA THR A 95 -0.42 8.28 -13.05
C THR A 95 1.08 7.99 -12.95
N SER A 96 1.50 7.06 -12.07
CA SER A 96 2.92 6.68 -11.96
C SER A 96 3.44 5.82 -13.10
N LEU A 97 2.55 5.18 -13.88
CA LEU A 97 2.90 4.43 -15.09
C LEU A 97 3.08 5.32 -16.33
N LEU A 98 2.58 6.56 -16.30
CA LEU A 98 2.64 7.51 -17.40
C LEU A 98 3.83 8.50 -17.29
N GLY A 99 4.60 8.43 -16.19
CA GLY A 99 5.76 9.27 -15.89
C GLY A 99 7.09 8.57 -16.09
#